data_AF-A0A250XII3-F1
#
_entry.id   AF-A0A250XII3-F1
#
_cell.length_a   1.000
_cell.length_b   1.000
_cell.length_c   1.000
_cell.angle_alpha   90.00
_cell.angle_beta   90.00
_cell.angle_gamma   90.00
#
_symmetry.space_group_name_H-M   'P 1'
#
loop_
_entity.id
_entity.type
_entity.pdbx_description
1 polymer ?
#
loop_
_entity_poly.entity_id
_entity_poly.type
_entity_poly.pdbx_seq_one_letter_code
_entity_poly.pdbx_strand_id
1 'polypeptide(L)'
;MNSPSICITDPPARAQCMYKVVAMLEGVATSIYDGTTIYPVGHTVHHPVAPNHRGGLYCYHTVEECLARDDVTFPRECALLGAPRAILQVLAWNCPDVLVPVTYGKKIAFSHLHVRTIIPMPSSWTAMRAGEATMHLPDAMTASTSSTDGGSGRTVLTHAQLISTPTTQDICDQPVTRSSNSSAGPEGVQNIAARPSVARPSSARVARSQARTIELELEVSAMEDQLRRARGLLL
;
A
#
# COMPACT_ATOMS: atom_id res chain seq x y z
N MET A 1 10.14 -16.29 -9.44
CA MET A 1 10.43 -14.84 -9.42
C MET A 1 11.58 -14.63 -8.44
N ASN A 2 12.52 -13.74 -8.73
CA ASN A 2 13.65 -13.51 -7.83
C ASN A 2 13.16 -12.76 -6.60
N SER A 3 13.41 -13.29 -5.40
CA SER A 3 13.03 -12.61 -4.17
C SER A 3 13.83 -11.32 -4.00
N PRO A 4 13.24 -10.25 -3.43
CA PRO A 4 13.97 -9.06 -3.09
C PRO A 4 15.13 -9.35 -2.13
N SER A 5 16.23 -8.64 -2.33
CA SER A 5 17.45 -8.78 -1.52
C SER A 5 17.76 -7.47 -0.81
N ILE A 6 18.24 -7.55 0.44
CA ILE A 6 18.74 -6.38 1.17
C ILE A 6 20.22 -6.20 0.85
N CYS A 7 20.62 -5.00 0.46
CA CYS A 7 22.01 -4.63 0.19
C CYS A 7 22.46 -3.41 1.00
N ILE A 8 23.76 -3.37 1.31
CA ILE A 8 24.43 -2.23 1.97
C ILE A 8 24.99 -1.34 0.86
N THR A 9 24.10 -0.71 0.12
CA THR A 9 24.49 0.20 -0.96
C THR A 9 23.94 1.57 -0.64
N ASP A 10 24.84 2.55 -0.55
CA ASP A 10 24.45 3.93 -0.37
C ASP A 10 23.68 4.44 -1.60
N PRO A 11 22.64 5.27 -1.38
CA PRO A 11 21.85 5.82 -2.47
C PRO A 11 22.71 6.76 -3.34
N PRO A 12 22.66 6.64 -4.68
CA PRO A 12 23.40 7.54 -5.56
C PRO A 12 22.81 8.95 -5.54
N ALA A 13 23.59 9.95 -5.96
CA ALA A 13 23.14 11.35 -6.01
C ALA A 13 21.88 11.59 -6.86
N ARG A 14 21.58 10.71 -7.82
CA ARG A 14 20.38 10.75 -8.66
C ARG A 14 19.14 10.08 -8.05
N ALA A 15 19.25 9.54 -6.83
CA ALA A 15 18.12 8.91 -6.17
C ALA A 15 17.04 9.95 -5.84
N GLN A 16 15.78 9.56 -6.02
CA GLN A 16 14.64 10.45 -5.84
C GLN A 16 13.95 10.18 -4.51
N CYS A 17 13.56 11.24 -3.80
CA CYS A 17 12.73 11.11 -2.61
C CYS A 17 11.32 10.68 -3.01
N MET A 18 10.88 9.52 -2.52
CA MET A 18 9.59 8.91 -2.83
C MET A 18 8.94 8.36 -1.56
N TYR A 19 7.69 7.91 -1.69
CA TYR A 19 6.92 7.32 -0.60
C TYR A 19 6.44 5.92 -0.93
N LYS A 20 6.35 5.05 0.08
CA LYS A 20 5.82 3.70 -0.07
C LYS A 20 4.95 3.31 1.12
N VAL A 21 3.75 2.82 0.86
CA VAL A 21 2.92 2.19 1.90
C VAL A 21 3.41 0.79 2.23
N VAL A 22 3.46 0.48 3.52
CA VAL A 22 3.82 -0.84 4.07
C VAL A 22 2.84 -1.25 5.16
N ALA A 23 2.77 -2.55 5.40
CA ALA A 23 2.16 -3.13 6.59
C ALA A 23 3.18 -3.14 7.74
N MET A 24 2.71 -2.93 8.96
CA MET A 24 3.51 -3.06 10.18
C MET A 24 3.13 -4.35 10.88
N LEU A 25 4.02 -5.35 10.81
CA LEU A 25 3.87 -6.63 11.48
C LEU A 25 4.87 -6.72 12.62
N GLU A 26 4.40 -6.73 13.87
CA GLU A 26 5.26 -6.84 15.06
C GLU A 26 6.39 -5.78 15.09
N GLY A 27 6.08 -4.56 14.62
CA GLY A 27 7.06 -3.47 14.52
C GLY A 27 7.94 -3.50 13.26
N VAL A 28 7.79 -4.50 12.39
CA VAL A 28 8.55 -4.68 11.15
C VAL A 28 7.78 -4.16 9.95
N ALA A 29 8.38 -3.23 9.20
CA ALA A 29 7.83 -2.72 7.95
C ALA A 29 7.92 -3.78 6.84
N THR A 30 6.76 -4.26 6.39
CA THR A 30 6.62 -5.37 5.44
C THR A 30 5.76 -4.94 4.24
N SER A 31 6.07 -5.43 3.04
CA SER A 31 5.30 -5.16 1.83
C SER A 31 3.85 -5.58 2.02
N ILE A 32 2.92 -4.64 1.80
CA ILE A 32 1.49 -4.93 1.91
C ILE A 32 1.00 -5.89 0.82
N TYR A 33 1.72 -5.93 -0.32
CA TYR A 33 1.32 -6.67 -1.51
C TYR A 33 1.70 -8.15 -1.40
N ASP A 34 2.98 -8.44 -1.17
CA ASP A 34 3.49 -9.81 -1.13
C ASP A 34 3.56 -10.40 0.29
N GLY A 35 3.44 -9.57 1.34
CA GLY A 35 3.47 -10.00 2.73
C GLY A 35 4.79 -10.56 3.25
N THR A 36 5.86 -10.53 2.45
CA THR A 36 7.14 -11.20 2.73
C THR A 36 8.35 -10.28 2.64
N THR A 37 8.31 -9.26 1.78
CA THR A 37 9.43 -8.32 1.60
C THR A 37 9.51 -7.36 2.79
N ILE A 38 10.66 -7.35 3.47
CA ILE A 38 10.92 -6.48 4.63
C ILE A 38 11.69 -5.23 4.21
N TYR A 39 11.41 -4.10 4.86
CA TYR A 39 12.03 -2.79 4.62
C TYR A 39 12.70 -2.26 5.91
N PRO A 40 13.93 -2.69 6.22
CA PRO A 40 14.64 -2.18 7.39
C PRO A 40 15.09 -0.73 7.16
N VAL A 41 14.94 0.12 8.18
CA VAL A 41 15.44 1.50 8.16
C VAL A 41 16.96 1.51 7.98
N GLY A 42 17.47 2.46 7.18
CA GLY A 42 18.89 2.61 6.87
C GLY A 42 19.43 1.60 5.87
N HIS A 43 18.58 0.72 5.31
CA HIS A 43 18.99 -0.32 4.36
C HIS A 43 18.38 -0.10 2.98
N THR A 44 19.07 -0.62 1.96
CA THR A 44 18.60 -0.64 0.59
C THR A 44 17.99 -2.00 0.27
N VAL A 45 16.75 -1.99 -0.22
CA VAL A 45 16.07 -3.17 -0.76
C VAL A 45 16.19 -3.13 -2.28
N HIS A 46 16.56 -4.25 -2.87
CA HIS A 46 16.69 -4.41 -4.32
C HIS A 46 15.72 -5.45 -4.85
N HIS A 47 15.02 -5.13 -5.93
CA HIS A 47 14.20 -6.05 -6.70
C HIS A 47 14.19 -5.57 -8.16
N PRO A 48 14.70 -6.36 -9.13
CA PRO A 48 14.79 -5.93 -10.52
C PRO A 48 13.45 -5.42 -11.05
N VAL A 49 13.45 -4.22 -11.63
CA VAL A 49 12.25 -3.67 -12.26
C VAL A 49 11.98 -4.39 -13.59
N ALA A 50 10.70 -4.71 -13.82
CA ALA A 50 10.25 -5.34 -15.06
C ALA A 50 8.89 -4.75 -15.48
N PRO A 51 8.57 -4.75 -16.79
CA PRO A 51 7.26 -4.32 -17.28
C PRO A 51 6.14 -5.26 -16.82
N ASN A 52 4.89 -4.83 -17.00
CA ASN A 52 3.68 -5.62 -16.74
C ASN A 52 3.59 -6.17 -15.30
N HIS A 53 4.02 -5.37 -14.32
CA HIS A 53 4.00 -5.72 -12.90
C HIS A 53 4.85 -6.94 -12.49
N ARG A 54 5.84 -7.32 -13.31
CA ARG A 54 6.65 -8.53 -13.08
C ARG A 54 7.86 -8.31 -12.18
N GLY A 55 7.97 -7.15 -11.53
CA GLY A 55 9.10 -6.79 -10.69
C GLY A 55 9.09 -5.35 -10.22
N GLY A 56 10.18 -4.96 -9.58
CA GLY A 56 10.39 -3.63 -9.02
C GLY A 56 9.74 -3.43 -7.67
N LEU A 57 10.01 -2.27 -7.10
CA LEU A 57 9.52 -1.81 -5.82
C LEU A 57 8.67 -0.57 -6.07
N TYR A 58 7.37 -0.69 -5.80
CA TYR A 58 6.41 0.37 -6.06
C TYR A 58 6.45 1.48 -5.02
N CYS A 59 6.46 2.71 -5.53
CA CYS A 59 6.48 3.97 -4.79
C CYS A 59 5.57 5.02 -5.46
N TYR A 60 5.41 6.14 -4.76
CA TYR A 60 4.59 7.28 -5.15
C TYR A 60 5.34 8.59 -4.91
N HIS A 61 4.96 9.65 -5.60
CA HIS A 61 5.60 10.96 -5.44
C HIS A 61 5.19 11.65 -4.15
N THR A 62 3.95 11.41 -3.71
CA THR A 62 3.43 12.04 -2.49
C THR A 62 2.83 11.03 -1.51
N VAL A 63 2.68 11.49 -0.28
CA VAL A 63 2.03 10.74 0.81
C VAL A 63 0.56 10.47 0.48
N GLU A 64 -0.14 11.42 -0.15
CA GLU A 64 -1.56 11.31 -0.49
C GLU A 64 -1.82 10.21 -1.50
N GLU A 65 -0.90 10.03 -2.45
CA GLU A 65 -0.96 8.97 -3.44
C GLU A 65 -0.81 7.59 -2.78
N CYS A 66 0.06 7.44 -1.77
CA CYS A 66 0.17 6.21 -0.98
C CYS A 66 -1.11 5.85 -0.24
N LEU A 67 -1.98 6.83 -0.03
CA LEU A 67 -3.14 6.72 0.84
C LEU A 67 -4.47 6.68 0.07
N ALA A 68 -4.41 6.78 -1.26
CA ALA A 68 -5.56 6.60 -2.12
C ALA A 68 -6.15 5.20 -1.92
N ARG A 69 -7.42 5.12 -1.50
CA ARG A 69 -8.14 3.87 -1.27
C ARG A 69 -8.83 3.39 -2.56
N ASP A 70 -8.06 3.24 -3.63
CA ASP A 70 -8.55 2.69 -4.89
C ASP A 70 -8.00 1.28 -5.14
N ASP A 71 -8.69 0.51 -5.96
CA ASP A 71 -8.31 -0.87 -6.33
C ASP A 71 -6.98 -0.91 -7.10
N VAL A 72 -6.47 0.24 -7.57
CA VAL A 72 -5.17 0.36 -8.25
C VAL A 72 -4.02 0.36 -7.25
N THR A 73 -4.21 1.08 -6.13
CA THR A 73 -3.23 1.24 -5.05
C THR A 73 -3.31 0.09 -4.05
N PHE A 74 -4.52 -0.42 -3.79
CA PHE A 74 -4.75 -1.52 -2.87
C PHE A 74 -5.69 -2.57 -3.49
N PRO A 75 -5.20 -3.33 -4.48
CA PRO A 75 -5.96 -4.45 -5.03
C PRO A 75 -6.36 -5.44 -3.93
N ARG A 76 -7.50 -6.11 -4.09
CA ARG A 76 -8.05 -7.05 -3.09
C ARG A 76 -7.10 -8.21 -2.79
N GLU A 77 -6.21 -8.50 -3.74
CA GLU A 77 -5.19 -9.54 -3.70
C GLU A 77 -3.98 -9.18 -2.84
N CYS A 78 -3.93 -7.97 -2.24
CA CYS A 78 -2.85 -7.61 -1.30
C CYS A 78 -2.84 -8.57 -0.10
N ALA A 79 -1.71 -9.24 0.12
CA ALA A 79 -1.55 -10.23 1.18
C ALA A 79 -1.85 -9.68 2.58
N LEU A 80 -1.55 -8.39 2.82
CA LEU A 80 -1.70 -7.75 4.13
C LEU A 80 -2.67 -6.56 4.11
N LEU A 81 -3.71 -6.61 3.26
CA LEU A 81 -4.70 -5.52 3.17
C LEU A 81 -5.32 -5.17 4.54
N GLY A 82 -5.48 -6.15 5.42
CA GLY A 82 -6.01 -6.04 6.78
C GLY A 82 -5.06 -5.43 7.83
N ALA A 83 -3.75 -5.42 7.58
CA ALA A 83 -2.76 -5.09 8.61
C ALA A 83 -2.72 -3.59 8.97
N PRO A 84 -2.21 -3.23 10.16
CA PRO A 84 -1.78 -1.87 10.46
C PRO A 84 -0.78 -1.37 9.42
N ARG A 85 -0.81 -0.09 9.07
CA ARG A 85 0.00 0.48 8.00
C ARG A 85 0.95 1.55 8.52
N ALA A 86 1.99 1.78 7.74
CA ALA A 86 2.88 2.94 7.85
C ALA A 86 3.29 3.39 6.44
N ILE A 87 3.92 4.56 6.36
CA ILE A 87 4.49 5.08 5.11
C ILE A 87 5.99 5.16 5.28
N LEU A 88 6.74 4.61 4.33
CA LEU A 88 8.17 4.80 4.25
C LEU A 88 8.46 6.06 3.44
N GLN A 89 9.35 6.90 3.95
CA GLN A 89 10.09 7.84 3.10
C GLN A 89 11.34 7.12 2.61
N VAL A 90 11.52 7.08 1.29
CA VAL A 90 12.59 6.31 0.65
C VAL A 90 13.36 7.15 -0.35
N LEU A 91 14.59 6.74 -0.64
CA LEU A 91 15.32 7.17 -1.83
C LEU A 91 15.24 6.05 -2.86
N ALA A 92 14.71 6.36 -4.04
CA ALA A 92 14.42 5.39 -5.08
C ALA A 92 15.27 5.63 -6.34
N TRP A 93 15.81 4.56 -6.93
CA TRP A 93 16.55 4.62 -8.18
C TRP A 93 16.56 3.28 -8.92
N ASN A 94 16.98 3.31 -10.17
CA ASN A 94 17.18 2.10 -10.97
C ASN A 94 18.67 1.81 -11.19
N CYS A 95 18.98 0.56 -11.58
CA CYS A 95 20.28 0.21 -12.13
C CYS A 95 20.66 1.15 -13.28
N PRO A 96 21.96 1.37 -13.55
CA PRO A 96 22.41 2.17 -14.70
C PRO A 96 21.79 1.73 -16.04
N ASP A 97 21.54 0.44 -16.21
CA ASP A 97 21.00 -0.12 -17.45
C ASP A 97 19.50 0.15 -17.66
N VAL A 98 18.79 0.61 -16.62
CA VAL A 98 17.35 0.91 -16.68
C VAL A 98 17.11 2.35 -16.22
N LEU A 99 17.42 3.32 -17.08
CA LEU A 99 17.36 4.73 -16.68
C LEU A 99 15.95 5.25 -16.40
N VAL A 100 14.95 4.74 -17.11
CA VAL A 100 13.57 5.21 -17.02
C VAL A 100 12.77 4.32 -16.06
N PRO A 101 12.16 4.88 -15.01
CA PRO A 101 11.28 4.12 -14.13
C PRO A 101 10.01 3.66 -14.86
N VAL A 102 9.48 2.51 -14.48
CA VAL A 102 8.25 1.98 -15.08
C VAL A 102 7.06 2.53 -14.32
N THR A 103 6.15 3.21 -15.02
CA THR A 103 4.98 3.86 -14.44
C THR A 103 3.71 3.07 -14.71
N TYR A 104 2.82 3.03 -13.72
CA TYR A 104 1.52 2.36 -13.73
C TYR A 104 0.48 3.31 -13.14
N GLY A 105 0.02 4.26 -13.96
CA GLY A 105 -0.76 5.39 -13.47
C GLY A 105 0.08 6.25 -12.51
N LYS A 106 -0.36 6.35 -11.25
CA LYS A 106 0.37 7.10 -10.20
C LYS A 106 1.49 6.30 -9.54
N LYS A 107 1.49 4.97 -9.72
CA LYS A 107 2.44 4.06 -9.11
C LYS A 107 3.70 3.99 -9.97
N ILE A 108 4.87 4.12 -9.35
CA ILE A 108 6.16 4.10 -10.05
C ILE A 108 6.99 2.96 -9.49
N ALA A 109 7.57 2.14 -10.37
CA ALA A 109 8.43 1.03 -9.99
C ALA A 109 9.90 1.38 -10.17
N PHE A 110 10.68 1.17 -9.10
CA PHE A 110 12.14 1.30 -9.10
C PHE A 110 12.81 -0.03 -8.78
N SER A 111 14.09 -0.17 -9.12
CA SER A 111 14.87 -1.38 -8.80
C SER A 111 15.40 -1.37 -7.36
N HIS A 112 15.66 -0.19 -6.80
CA HIS A 112 16.24 -0.01 -5.47
C HIS A 112 15.44 1.00 -4.66
N LEU A 113 15.23 0.69 -3.38
CA LEU A 113 14.70 1.62 -2.39
C LEU A 113 15.59 1.61 -1.15
N HIS A 114 16.17 2.76 -0.81
CA HIS A 114 16.82 2.98 0.48
C HIS A 114 15.83 3.58 1.47
N VAL A 115 15.62 2.91 2.60
CA VAL A 115 14.62 3.31 3.60
C VAL A 115 15.21 4.36 4.53
N ARG A 116 14.71 5.60 4.46
CA ARG A 116 15.21 6.68 5.33
C ARG A 116 14.51 6.69 6.68
N THR A 117 13.18 6.69 6.67
CA THR A 117 12.37 6.77 7.89
C THR A 117 11.00 6.14 7.69
N ILE A 118 10.37 5.78 8.81
CA ILE A 118 9.00 5.28 8.89
C ILE A 118 8.13 6.39 9.45
N ILE A 119 7.14 6.81 8.67
CA ILE A 119 6.12 7.78 9.05
C ILE A 119 4.89 6.98 9.52
N PRO A 120 4.48 7.09 10.79
CA PRO A 120 3.26 6.46 11.28
C PRO A 120 2.03 6.91 10.49
N MET A 121 1.06 6.03 10.30
CA MET A 121 -0.22 6.45 9.72
C MET A 121 -0.91 7.47 10.63
N PRO A 122 -1.51 8.54 10.06
CA PRO A 122 -2.31 9.47 10.84
C PRO A 122 -3.47 8.73 11.53
N SER A 123 -3.72 9.03 12.80
CA SER A 123 -4.80 8.41 13.60
C SER A 123 -6.18 8.56 12.97
N SER A 124 -6.41 9.69 12.29
CA SER A 124 -7.62 9.98 11.52
C SER A 124 -7.86 9.02 10.35
N TRP A 125 -6.81 8.36 9.85
CA TRP A 125 -6.93 7.34 8.81
C TRP A 125 -7.33 5.96 9.35
N THR A 126 -6.91 5.65 10.58
CA THR A 126 -7.21 4.41 11.29
C THR A 126 -8.65 4.38 11.78
N ALA A 127 -9.17 5.52 12.25
CA ALA A 127 -10.53 5.66 12.79
C ALA A 127 -11.64 5.27 11.80
N MET A 128 -11.41 5.41 10.49
CA MET A 128 -12.41 5.06 9.47
C MET A 128 -12.70 3.56 9.38
N ARG A 129 -11.85 2.67 9.92
CA ARG A 129 -12.14 1.22 9.92
C ARG A 129 -13.10 0.79 11.04
N ALA A 130 -13.11 1.50 12.16
CA ALA A 130 -13.98 1.15 13.29
C ALA A 130 -15.47 1.42 13.00
N GLY A 131 -15.77 2.33 12.06
CA GLY A 131 -17.14 2.72 11.71
C GLY A 131 -17.86 1.83 10.69
N GLU A 132 -17.16 0.95 9.97
CA GLU A 132 -17.77 0.05 8.95
C GLU A 132 -17.77 -1.42 9.35
N ALA A 133 -17.05 -1.81 10.41
CA ALA A 133 -17.08 -3.17 10.94
C ALA A 133 -18.27 -3.44 11.88
N THR A 134 -19.15 -2.46 12.12
CA THR A 134 -20.31 -2.59 13.00
C THR A 134 -21.59 -2.41 12.18
N MET A 135 -22.06 -3.47 11.51
CA MET A 135 -23.50 -3.79 11.30
C MET A 135 -23.66 -4.90 10.24
N HIS A 136 -23.50 -6.15 10.69
CA HIS A 136 -24.42 -7.25 10.37
C HIS A 136 -23.95 -8.50 11.12
N LEU A 137 -24.23 -8.54 12.43
CA LEU A 137 -24.52 -9.83 13.08
C LEU A 137 -25.97 -10.15 12.72
N PRO A 138 -26.27 -11.27 12.03
CA PRO A 138 -27.63 -11.79 12.03
C PRO A 138 -27.98 -12.20 13.45
N ASP A 139 -29.02 -11.57 13.99
CA ASP A 139 -29.64 -11.98 15.24
C ASP A 139 -30.11 -13.43 15.15
N ALA A 140 -29.81 -14.16 16.23
CA ALA A 140 -30.46 -15.38 16.70
C ALA A 140 -30.40 -16.63 15.82
N MET A 141 -29.67 -17.65 16.29
CA MET A 141 -30.32 -18.89 16.74
C MET A 141 -29.61 -19.47 17.96
N THR A 142 -30.44 -19.65 18.98
CA THR A 142 -30.24 -20.26 20.28
C THR A 142 -29.81 -21.74 20.25
N ALA A 143 -29.08 -22.11 21.30
CA ALA A 143 -28.99 -23.41 21.96
C ALA A 143 -28.21 -24.55 21.28
N SER A 144 -27.14 -25.01 21.95
CA SER A 144 -27.20 -26.16 22.87
C SER A 144 -25.80 -26.64 23.25
N THR A 145 -25.51 -26.59 24.54
CA THR A 145 -24.43 -27.31 25.20
C THR A 145 -24.58 -28.82 25.02
N SER A 146 -23.56 -29.50 24.50
CA SER A 146 -23.30 -30.90 24.83
C SER A 146 -21.80 -31.17 24.84
N SER A 147 -21.35 -31.52 26.04
CA SER A 147 -20.06 -32.10 26.38
C SER A 147 -19.88 -33.46 25.69
N THR A 148 -18.74 -33.69 25.03
CA THR A 148 -18.16 -35.05 25.01
C THR A 148 -16.64 -35.00 25.00
N ASP A 149 -16.13 -35.97 25.73
CA ASP A 149 -14.80 -36.21 26.26
C ASP A 149 -13.94 -37.02 25.27
N GLY A 150 -12.61 -37.00 25.49
CA GLY A 150 -11.68 -38.09 25.12
C GLY A 150 -11.17 -38.18 23.68
N GLY A 151 -9.83 -38.21 23.51
CA GLY A 151 -9.25 -38.71 22.26
C GLY A 151 -7.78 -38.41 22.00
N SER A 152 -6.88 -39.03 22.78
CA SER A 152 -5.44 -39.14 22.50
C SER A 152 -5.17 -39.84 21.16
N GLY A 153 -4.22 -39.34 20.36
CA GLY A 153 -3.81 -40.01 19.12
C GLY A 153 -2.69 -39.32 18.34
N ARG A 154 -1.44 -39.58 18.74
CA ARG A 154 -0.23 -39.38 17.90
C ARG A 154 -0.37 -40.14 16.58
N THR A 155 -0.07 -39.50 15.44
CA THR A 155 0.63 -40.19 14.34
C THR A 155 1.48 -39.19 13.55
N VAL A 156 2.78 -39.45 13.56
CA VAL A 156 3.78 -38.89 12.65
C VAL A 156 3.67 -39.66 11.34
N LEU A 157 3.48 -38.97 10.22
CA LEU A 157 3.67 -39.56 8.89
C LEU A 157 4.37 -38.56 7.97
N THR A 158 5.63 -38.90 7.72
CA THR A 158 6.50 -38.41 6.67
C THR A 158 5.96 -38.81 5.30
N HIS A 159 5.78 -37.85 4.39
CA HIS A 159 5.95 -38.13 2.97
C HIS A 159 6.48 -36.94 2.19
N ALA A 160 7.52 -37.23 1.43
CA ALA A 160 8.23 -36.35 0.53
C ALA A 160 7.57 -36.32 -0.85
N GLN A 161 7.92 -35.28 -1.61
CA GLN A 161 7.92 -35.19 -3.07
C GLN A 161 6.57 -35.34 -3.80
N LEU A 162 6.18 -34.31 -4.56
CA LEU A 162 6.38 -34.31 -6.01
C LEU A 162 5.98 -32.98 -6.64
N ILE A 163 6.93 -32.48 -7.42
CA ILE A 163 6.90 -31.59 -8.58
C ILE A 163 5.51 -31.51 -9.25
N SER A 164 5.05 -30.29 -9.51
CA SER A 164 4.13 -29.99 -10.60
C SER A 164 4.28 -28.54 -11.06
N THR A 165 4.89 -28.37 -12.23
CA THR A 165 4.82 -27.17 -13.08
C THR A 165 3.52 -27.18 -13.87
N PRO A 166 2.94 -26.00 -14.15
CA PRO A 166 2.32 -25.76 -15.45
C PRO A 166 2.92 -24.49 -16.09
N THR A 167 3.57 -24.62 -17.23
CA THR A 167 2.97 -24.59 -18.58
C THR A 167 2.49 -23.19 -18.96
N THR A 168 3.36 -22.52 -19.70
CA THR A 168 3.12 -21.40 -20.60
C THR A 168 1.91 -21.64 -21.50
N GLN A 169 0.98 -20.68 -21.54
CA GLN A 169 0.15 -20.46 -22.71
C GLN A 169 0.12 -18.98 -23.06
N ASP A 170 0.78 -18.67 -24.17
CA ASP A 170 0.51 -17.56 -25.08
C ASP A 170 -0.95 -17.62 -25.54
N ILE A 171 -1.68 -16.51 -25.43
CA ILE A 171 -2.82 -16.23 -26.30
C ILE A 171 -2.74 -14.75 -26.72
N CYS A 172 -2.64 -14.58 -28.03
CA CYS A 172 -2.61 -13.33 -28.79
C CYS A 172 -3.93 -12.55 -28.71
N ASP A 173 -3.79 -11.24 -28.96
CA ASP A 173 -4.62 -10.32 -29.75
C ASP A 173 -6.15 -10.49 -29.76
N GLN A 174 -6.85 -9.36 -29.59
CA GLN A 174 -7.71 -8.76 -30.63
C GLN A 174 -8.21 -7.37 -30.17
N PRO A 175 -8.23 -6.35 -31.05
CA PRO A 175 -8.74 -5.02 -30.76
C PRO A 175 -10.22 -4.89 -31.15
N VAL A 176 -11.05 -4.34 -30.26
CA VAL A 176 -12.44 -3.98 -30.59
C VAL A 176 -12.56 -2.47 -30.75
N THR A 177 -13.00 -2.09 -31.96
CA THR A 177 -13.32 -0.72 -32.37
C THR A 177 -14.83 -0.46 -32.25
N ARG A 178 -15.19 0.83 -32.21
CA ARG A 178 -16.53 1.42 -32.45
C ARG A 178 -17.58 1.14 -31.34
N SER A 179 -18.52 2.02 -31.02
CA SER A 179 -19.12 3.13 -31.76
C SER A 179 -19.74 4.15 -30.79
N SER A 180 -19.82 5.38 -31.28
CA SER A 180 -20.69 6.47 -30.85
C SER A 180 -22.17 6.08 -30.83
N ASN A 181 -22.95 6.68 -29.92
CA ASN A 181 -24.35 7.02 -30.18
C ASN A 181 -24.80 8.19 -29.31
N SER A 182 -25.35 9.18 -30.01
CA SER A 182 -26.07 10.35 -29.52
C SER A 182 -27.55 9.98 -29.37
N SER A 183 -28.23 10.47 -28.34
CA SER A 183 -29.66 10.83 -28.45
C SER A 183 -30.17 11.53 -27.20
N ALA A 184 -30.75 12.70 -27.43
CA ALA A 184 -31.51 13.51 -26.50
C ALA A 184 -32.90 12.90 -26.20
N GLY A 185 -33.47 13.22 -25.05
CA GLY A 185 -34.86 12.95 -24.71
C GLY A 185 -35.21 13.40 -23.29
N PRO A 186 -36.30 14.15 -23.06
CA PRO A 186 -36.52 14.96 -21.85
C PRO A 186 -37.38 14.24 -20.81
N GLU A 187 -37.10 14.41 -19.52
CA GLU A 187 -38.03 14.01 -18.47
C GLU A 187 -38.07 15.00 -17.29
N GLY A 188 -39.29 15.40 -16.95
CA GLY A 188 -39.78 15.18 -15.58
C GLY A 188 -39.44 16.25 -14.55
N VAL A 189 -40.30 17.26 -14.47
CA VAL A 189 -40.51 18.06 -13.26
C VAL A 189 -41.05 17.14 -12.15
N GLN A 190 -40.27 16.86 -11.11
CA GLN A 190 -40.82 16.50 -9.79
C GLN A 190 -40.04 17.16 -8.65
N ASN A 191 -40.81 17.92 -7.89
CA ASN A 191 -40.45 18.79 -6.80
C ASN A 191 -40.44 17.95 -5.51
N ILE A 192 -39.27 17.65 -4.96
CA ILE A 192 -39.14 17.06 -3.62
C ILE A 192 -38.18 17.95 -2.83
N ALA A 193 -38.72 18.59 -1.80
CA ALA A 193 -38.00 19.45 -0.88
C ALA A 193 -36.81 18.70 -0.27
N ALA A 194 -35.61 19.00 -0.76
CA ALA A 194 -34.36 18.49 -0.25
C ALA A 194 -34.15 19.01 1.17
N ARG A 195 -34.22 18.10 2.15
CA ARG A 195 -33.54 18.28 3.43
C ARG A 195 -32.07 18.64 3.14
N PRO A 196 -31.44 19.58 3.87
CA PRO A 196 -30.03 19.87 3.70
C PRO A 196 -29.21 18.62 4.05
N SER A 197 -28.89 17.85 3.01
CA SER A 197 -27.88 16.80 3.06
C SER A 197 -26.58 17.48 3.45
N VAL A 198 -26.16 17.30 4.70
CA VAL A 198 -24.85 17.71 5.19
C VAL A 198 -23.83 17.06 4.26
N ALA A 199 -23.33 17.84 3.30
CA ALA A 199 -22.44 17.37 2.26
C ALA A 199 -21.20 16.81 2.96
N ARG A 200 -21.07 15.48 2.96
CA ARG A 200 -19.87 14.81 3.44
C ARG A 200 -18.69 15.47 2.73
N PRO A 201 -17.71 16.04 3.45
CA PRO A 201 -16.56 16.66 2.81
C PRO A 201 -15.94 15.61 1.89
N SER A 202 -15.77 15.97 0.61
CA SER A 202 -15.23 15.03 -0.38
C SER A 202 -13.92 14.46 0.15
N SER A 203 -13.75 13.14 0.06
CA SER A 203 -12.58 12.42 0.58
C SER A 203 -11.24 13.10 0.20
N ALA A 204 -11.20 13.72 -0.99
CA ALA A 204 -10.06 14.49 -1.48
C ALA A 204 -9.74 15.78 -0.68
N ARG A 205 -10.71 16.44 -0.02
CA ARG A 205 -10.45 17.59 0.86
C ARG A 205 -9.82 17.15 2.19
N VAL A 206 -10.32 16.06 2.76
CA VAL A 206 -9.77 15.51 4.01
C VAL A 206 -8.34 15.02 3.79
N ALA A 207 -8.09 14.27 2.70
CA ALA A 207 -6.76 13.82 2.34
C ALA A 207 -5.77 14.99 2.17
N ARG A 208 -6.18 16.07 1.49
CA ARG A 208 -5.36 17.28 1.33
C ARG A 208 -5.07 18.02 2.64
N SER A 209 -6.01 18.00 3.58
CA SER A 209 -5.75 18.60 4.90
C SER A 209 -4.75 17.77 5.70
N GLN A 210 -4.88 16.44 5.68
CA GLN A 210 -3.98 15.52 6.38
C GLN A 210 -2.56 15.56 5.80
N ALA A 211 -2.46 15.59 4.47
CA ALA A 211 -1.22 15.81 3.72
C ALA A 211 -0.41 16.99 4.27
N ARG A 212 -1.08 18.14 4.35
CA ARG A 212 -0.48 19.38 4.81
C ARG A 212 -0.04 19.30 6.26
N THR A 213 -0.80 18.59 7.11
CA THR A 213 -0.38 18.34 8.49
C THR A 213 0.91 17.54 8.54
N ILE A 214 1.02 16.45 7.77
CA ILE A 214 2.23 15.62 7.71
C ILE A 214 3.42 16.42 7.18
N GLU A 215 3.21 17.23 6.14
CA GLU A 215 4.24 18.10 5.57
C GLU A 215 4.80 19.08 6.62
N LEU A 216 3.91 19.72 7.37
CA LEU A 216 4.29 20.63 8.47
C LEU A 216 5.00 19.89 9.61
N GLU A 217 4.57 18.68 9.97
CA GLU A 217 5.25 17.86 10.99
C GLU A 217 6.68 17.49 10.56
N LEU A 218 6.87 17.14 9.29
CA LEU A 218 8.20 16.86 8.73
C LEU A 218 9.09 18.11 8.69
N GLU A 219 8.52 19.28 8.36
CA GLU A 219 9.24 20.55 8.38
C GLU A 219 9.68 20.93 9.80
N VAL A 220 8.79 20.84 10.79
CA VAL A 220 9.11 21.08 12.20
C VAL A 220 10.20 20.13 12.68
N SER A 221 10.11 18.84 12.36
CA SER A 221 11.14 17.86 12.72
C SER A 221 12.51 18.21 12.11
N ALA A 222 12.55 18.66 10.85
CA ALA A 222 13.78 19.09 10.20
C ALA A 222 14.39 20.34 10.87
N MET A 223 13.54 21.30 11.26
CA MET A 223 13.96 22.50 11.99
C MET A 223 14.51 22.16 13.39
N GLU A 224 13.88 21.24 14.11
CA GLU A 224 14.36 20.78 15.42
C GLU A 224 15.74 20.13 15.33
N ASP A 225 15.97 19.32 14.29
CA ASP A 225 17.27 18.70 14.04
C ASP A 225 18.35 19.74 13.68
N GLN A 226 17.99 20.78 12.91
CA GLN A 226 18.88 21.91 12.65
C GLN A 226 19.25 22.65 13.95
N LEU A 227 18.27 22.93 14.82
CA LEU A 227 18.49 23.60 16.10
C LEU A 227 19.36 22.76 17.03
N ARG A 228 19.16 21.44 17.07
CA ARG A 228 19.98 20.52 17.87
C ARG A 228 21.43 20.53 17.41
N ARG A 229 21.68 20.52 16.09
CA ARG A 229 23.04 20.65 15.52
C ARG A 229 23.69 21.99 15.85
N ALA A 230 22.95 23.10 15.71
CA ALA A 230 23.47 24.43 16.01
C ALA A 230 23.85 24.59 17.49
N ARG A 231 23.05 24.04 18.41
CA ARG A 231 23.35 24.04 19.85
C ARG A 231 24.55 23.19 20.21
N GLY A 232 24.75 22.06 19.52
CA GLY A 232 25.91 21.19 19.72
C GLY A 232 27.24 21.80 19.26
N LEU A 233 27.23 22.85 18.43
CA LEU A 233 28.42 23.56 17.94
C LEU A 233 28.86 24.73 18.85
N LEU A 234 28.08 25.05 19.89
CA LEU A 234 28.36 26.14 20.83
C LEU A 234 28.98 25.66 22.16
N LEU A 235 29.35 24.38 22.24
CA LEU A 235 30.08 23.76 23.35
C LEU A 235 31.47 23.33 22.85
#